data_AF-A0A0J6RU21-F1
#
_entry.id   AF-A0A0J6RU21-F1
#
_cell.length_a   1.000
_cell.length_b   1.000
_cell.length_c   1.000
_cell.angle_alpha   90.00
_cell.angle_beta   90.00
_cell.angle_gamma   90.00
#
_symmetry.space_group_name_H-M   'P 1'
#
loop_
_entity.id
_entity.type
_entity.pdbx_description
1 polymer ?
#
loop_
_entity_poly.entity_id
_entity_poly.type
_entity_poly.pdbx_seq_one_letter_code
_entity_poly.pdbx_strand_id
1 'polypeptide(L)'
;MPRPSRPLTRVLPGLLPAALAAATPALAHPHVWIATRAEFEYGPDGALRAVRHAWTFDPTYSAFALQGLGQSTSGPVNPAALAALARDNADNLAEQGYFTLLKINGRKQDLGTA
;
A
#
# COMPACT_ATOMS: atom_id res chain seq x y z
N MET A 1 -7.33 65.39 -16.49
CA MET A 1 -8.36 64.35 -16.26
C MET A 1 -7.84 63.01 -16.74
N PRO A 2 -7.71 61.97 -15.90
CA PRO A 2 -7.45 60.61 -16.36
C PRO A 2 -8.78 59.95 -16.79
N ARG A 3 -8.74 59.21 -17.89
CA ARG A 3 -9.89 58.48 -18.47
C ARG A 3 -10.08 57.17 -17.68
N PRO A 4 -11.30 56.76 -17.28
CA PRO A 4 -11.49 55.51 -16.58
C PRO A 4 -11.21 54.32 -17.52
N SER A 5 -10.27 53.47 -17.14
CA SER A 5 -10.05 52.18 -17.79
C SER A 5 -11.24 51.26 -17.49
N ARG A 6 -11.88 50.75 -18.54
CA ARG A 6 -12.93 49.73 -18.42
C ARG A 6 -12.31 48.47 -17.80
N PRO A 7 -12.94 47.83 -16.80
CA PRO A 7 -12.43 46.57 -16.28
C PRO A 7 -12.52 45.50 -17.37
N LEU A 8 -11.42 44.78 -17.56
CA LEU A 8 -11.25 43.68 -18.51
C LEU A 8 -12.04 42.44 -18.04
N THR A 9 -13.35 42.55 -17.87
CA THR A 9 -14.17 41.50 -17.25
C THR A 9 -14.83 40.56 -18.26
N ARG A 10 -14.33 40.48 -19.51
CA ARG A 10 -15.03 39.78 -20.61
C ARG A 10 -14.15 38.80 -21.39
N VAL A 11 -13.43 37.91 -20.72
CA VAL A 11 -12.83 36.72 -21.37
C VAL A 11 -13.07 35.42 -20.59
N LEU A 12 -13.71 35.45 -19.41
CA LEU A 12 -13.72 34.29 -18.51
C LEU A 12 -14.80 33.17 -18.70
N PRO A 13 -15.92 33.31 -19.45
CA PRO A 13 -16.97 32.28 -19.39
C PRO A 13 -16.65 31.00 -20.21
N GLY A 14 -15.68 31.04 -21.13
CA GLY A 14 -15.34 29.89 -21.99
C GLY A 14 -14.26 28.96 -21.43
N LEU A 15 -13.48 29.42 -20.43
CA LEU A 15 -12.33 28.67 -19.92
C LEU A 15 -12.74 27.43 -19.12
N LEU A 16 -13.82 27.50 -18.34
CA LEU A 16 -14.29 26.39 -17.53
C LEU A 16 -14.81 25.19 -18.35
N PRO A 17 -15.72 25.37 -19.34
CA PRO A 17 -16.17 24.25 -20.17
C PRO A 17 -15.04 23.68 -21.05
N ALA A 18 -14.12 24.51 -21.54
CA ALA A 18 -12.95 24.05 -22.29
C ALA A 18 -12.00 23.21 -21.41
N ALA A 19 -11.77 23.61 -20.15
CA ALA A 19 -10.98 22.85 -19.20
C ALA A 19 -11.62 21.51 -18.83
N LEU A 20 -12.95 21.47 -18.67
CA LEU A 20 -13.69 20.23 -18.42
C LEU A 20 -13.65 19.28 -19.63
N ALA A 21 -13.75 19.81 -20.84
CA ALA A 21 -13.63 19.01 -22.07
C ALA A 21 -12.20 18.49 -22.32
N ALA A 22 -11.18 19.14 -21.76
CA ALA A 22 -9.79 18.71 -21.82
C ALA A 22 -9.41 17.73 -20.70
N ALA A 23 -10.32 17.38 -19.79
CA ALA A 23 -10.05 16.42 -18.72
C ALA A 23 -9.86 15.02 -19.32
N THR A 24 -8.72 14.39 -19.03
CA THR A 24 -8.45 12.99 -19.38
C THR A 24 -8.83 12.09 -18.21
N PRO A 25 -9.23 10.83 -18.48
CA PRO A 25 -9.49 9.87 -17.41
C PRO A 25 -8.22 9.64 -16.60
N ALA A 26 -8.32 9.75 -15.27
CA ALA A 26 -7.24 9.37 -14.37
C ALA A 26 -7.06 7.85 -14.42
N LEU A 27 -5.90 7.39 -14.90
CA LEU A 27 -5.54 5.97 -14.88
C LEU A 27 -5.10 5.59 -13.46
N ALA A 28 -6.03 5.09 -12.66
CA ALA A 28 -5.69 4.48 -11.38
C ALA A 28 -5.01 3.12 -11.61
N HIS A 29 -3.97 2.83 -10.84
CA HIS A 29 -3.35 1.51 -10.83
C HIS A 29 -4.33 0.47 -10.22
N PRO A 30 -4.14 -0.83 -10.51
CA PRO A 30 -4.89 -1.88 -9.83
C PRO A 30 -4.66 -1.78 -8.32
N HIS A 31 -5.74 -1.87 -7.56
CA HIS A 31 -5.67 -1.91 -6.10
C HIS A 31 -5.54 -3.36 -5.66
N VAL A 32 -4.62 -3.61 -4.74
CA VAL A 32 -4.46 -4.89 -4.05
C VAL A 32 -5.10 -4.76 -2.69
N TRP A 33 -6.00 -5.68 -2.35
CA TRP A 33 -6.67 -5.70 -1.07
C TRP A 33 -6.05 -6.75 -0.16
N ILE A 34 -5.93 -6.40 1.12
CA ILE A 34 -5.43 -7.29 2.15
C ILE A 34 -6.37 -7.31 3.36
N ALA A 35 -6.48 -8.48 3.98
CA ALA A 35 -6.92 -8.60 5.36
C ALA A 35 -5.68 -8.84 6.23
N THR A 36 -5.51 -8.03 7.27
CA THR A 36 -4.38 -8.15 8.20
C THR A 36 -4.85 -8.51 9.59
N ARG A 37 -4.06 -9.33 10.28
CA ARG A 37 -4.18 -9.60 11.71
C ARG A 37 -2.85 -9.31 12.39
N ALA A 38 -2.90 -8.64 13.53
CA ALA A 38 -1.76 -8.42 14.41
C ALA A 38 -2.02 -9.10 15.76
N GLU A 39 -1.03 -9.82 16.26
CA GLU A 39 -1.08 -10.53 17.54
C GLU A 39 0.12 -10.12 18.40
N PHE A 40 -0.13 -9.82 19.66
CA PHE A 40 0.91 -9.45 20.61
C PHE A 40 1.44 -10.68 21.33
N GLU A 41 2.75 -10.88 21.26
CA GLU A 41 3.42 -11.96 21.99
C GLU A 41 4.07 -11.43 23.27
N TYR A 42 3.60 -11.94 24.40
CA TYR A 42 4.13 -11.61 25.72
C TYR A 42 5.06 -12.72 26.23
N GLY A 43 6.17 -12.31 26.84
CA GLY A 43 7.08 -13.19 27.53
C GLY A 43 6.53 -13.68 28.87
N PRO A 44 7.20 -14.66 29.52
CA PRO A 44 6.78 -15.18 30.83
C PRO A 44 6.86 -14.12 31.94
N ASP A 45 7.61 -13.04 31.73
CA ASP A 45 7.72 -11.88 32.62
C ASP A 45 6.65 -10.81 32.35
N GLY A 46 5.71 -11.07 31.44
CA GLY A 46 4.64 -10.14 31.06
C GLY A 46 5.10 -9.01 30.13
N ALA A 47 6.36 -8.99 29.71
CA ALA A 47 6.86 -8.00 28.76
C ALA A 47 6.39 -8.33 27.33
N LEU A 48 5.96 -7.32 26.57
CA LEU A 48 5.70 -7.47 25.14
C LEU A 48 7.02 -7.73 24.40
N ARG A 49 7.11 -8.85 23.68
CA ARG A 49 8.32 -9.29 22.97
C ARG A 49 8.23 -9.13 21.45
N ALA A 50 7.05 -9.35 20.88
CA ALA A 50 6.87 -9.24 19.44
C ALA A 50 5.43 -8.86 19.05
N VAL A 51 5.28 -8.38 17.82
CA VAL A 51 4.00 -8.26 17.12
C VAL A 51 4.05 -9.18 15.92
N ARG A 52 3.25 -10.26 15.94
CA ARG A 52 3.13 -11.17 14.80
C ARG A 52 2.06 -10.65 13.85
N HIS A 53 2.40 -10.58 12.56
CA HIS A 53 1.48 -10.19 11.51
C HIS A 53 1.09 -11.40 10.65
N ALA A 54 -0.19 -11.47 10.26
CA ALA A 54 -0.67 -12.36 9.22
C ALA A 54 -1.40 -11.53 8.16
N TRP A 55 -0.96 -11.62 6.91
CA TRP A 55 -1.46 -10.84 5.79
C TRP A 55 -2.04 -11.79 4.74
N THR A 56 -3.32 -11.62 4.43
CA THR A 56 -4.02 -12.41 3.41
C THR A 56 -4.38 -11.50 2.26
N PHE A 57 -3.84 -11.78 1.08
CA PHE A 57 -4.12 -11.03 -0.14
C PHE A 57 -5.41 -11.51 -0.81
N ASP A 58 -6.02 -10.62 -1.60
CA ASP A 58 -7.19 -10.96 -2.40
C ASP A 58 -6.89 -12.04 -3.48
N PRO A 59 -7.93 -12.74 -3.99
CA PRO A 59 -7.74 -13.80 -4.98
C PRO A 59 -7.11 -13.34 -6.30
N THR A 60 -7.39 -12.11 -6.73
CA THR A 60 -6.90 -11.58 -8.01
C THR A 60 -5.41 -11.35 -7.95
N TYR A 61 -4.94 -10.67 -6.90
CA TYR A 61 -3.51 -10.48 -6.67
C TYR A 61 -2.80 -11.80 -6.41
N SER A 62 -3.42 -12.71 -5.65
CA SER A 62 -2.85 -14.04 -5.40
C SER A 62 -2.63 -14.80 -6.71
N ALA A 63 -3.60 -14.80 -7.63
CA ALA A 63 -3.45 -15.43 -8.93
C ALA A 63 -2.34 -14.78 -9.76
N PHE A 64 -2.21 -13.45 -9.72
CA PHE A 64 -1.14 -12.71 -10.38
C PHE A 64 0.24 -13.03 -9.79
N ALA A 65 0.39 -13.01 -8.47
CA ALA A 65 1.66 -13.24 -7.77
C ALA A 65 2.21 -14.66 -7.98
N LEU A 66 1.33 -15.62 -8.30
CA LEU A 66 1.73 -16.99 -8.59
C LEU A 66 2.17 -17.20 -10.06
N GLN A 67 1.95 -16.22 -10.94
CA GLN A 67 2.35 -16.33 -12.35
C GLN A 67 3.87 -16.46 -12.47
N GLY A 68 4.33 -17.47 -13.20
CA GLY A 68 5.76 -17.67 -13.45
C GLY A 68 6.53 -18.36 -12.31
N LEU A 69 5.92 -18.68 -11.16
CA LEU A 69 6.57 -19.46 -10.09
C LEU A 69 6.83 -20.94 -10.46
N GLY A 70 6.36 -21.38 -11.62
CA GLY A 70 6.47 -22.76 -12.10
C GLY A 70 5.48 -23.71 -11.44
N GLN A 71 5.07 -24.73 -12.19
CA GLN A 71 4.22 -25.80 -11.65
C GLN A 71 5.07 -26.85 -10.93
N SER A 72 4.54 -27.44 -9.87
CA SER A 72 5.15 -28.62 -9.24
C SER A 72 4.73 -29.88 -9.99
N THR A 73 5.52 -30.95 -9.90
CA THR A 73 5.10 -32.30 -10.32
C THR A 73 3.93 -32.85 -9.51
N SER A 74 3.61 -32.25 -8.36
CA SER A 74 2.57 -32.69 -7.41
C SER A 74 1.43 -31.70 -7.19
N GLY A 75 1.35 -30.61 -7.96
CA GLY A 75 0.32 -29.59 -7.77
C GLY A 75 0.60 -28.27 -8.50
N PRO A 76 -0.34 -27.30 -8.42
CA PRO A 76 -0.32 -26.10 -9.26
C PRO A 76 0.84 -25.13 -8.94
N VAL A 77 1.45 -25.22 -7.76
CA VAL A 77 2.53 -24.31 -7.33
C VAL A 77 3.64 -25.09 -6.60
N ASN A 78 4.90 -24.79 -6.90
CA ASN A 78 6.06 -25.30 -6.17
C ASN A 78 6.13 -24.73 -4.73
N PRO A 79 6.06 -25.55 -3.66
CA PRO A 79 6.11 -25.07 -2.28
C PRO A 79 7.37 -24.28 -1.93
N ALA A 80 8.53 -24.66 -2.50
CA ALA A 80 9.79 -23.95 -2.26
C ALA A 80 9.79 -22.55 -2.89
N ALA A 81 9.21 -22.42 -4.08
CA ALA A 81 9.04 -21.14 -4.77
C ALA A 81 8.05 -20.24 -4.02
N LEU A 82 6.95 -20.80 -3.51
CA LEU A 82 5.98 -20.07 -2.69
C LEU A 82 6.62 -19.57 -1.37
N ALA A 83 7.43 -20.40 -0.72
CA ALA A 83 8.16 -20.00 0.49
C ALA A 83 9.21 -18.91 0.21
N ALA A 84 9.86 -18.94 -0.96
CA ALA A 84 10.75 -17.85 -1.39
C ALA A 84 9.96 -16.55 -1.59
N LEU A 85 8.86 -16.58 -2.34
CA LEU A 85 8.00 -15.41 -2.55
C LEU A 85 7.49 -14.81 -1.22
N ALA A 86 7.08 -15.67 -0.27
CA ALA A 86 6.61 -15.22 1.03
C ALA A 86 7.71 -14.50 1.84
N ARG A 87 8.96 -15.00 1.78
CA ARG A 87 10.11 -14.35 2.40
C ARG A 87 10.42 -13.01 1.75
N ASP A 88 10.56 -12.98 0.42
CA ASP A 88 10.85 -11.75 -0.31
C ASP A 88 9.80 -10.67 -0.02
N ASN A 89 8.53 -11.05 0.01
CA ASN A 89 7.44 -10.13 0.36
C ASN A 89 7.52 -9.64 1.81
N ALA A 90 7.85 -10.50 2.78
CA ALA A 90 8.00 -10.10 4.18
C ALA A 90 9.22 -9.19 4.40
N ASP A 91 10.35 -9.49 3.75
CA ASP A 91 11.59 -8.71 3.84
C ASP A 91 11.40 -7.31 3.24
N ASN A 92 10.71 -7.22 2.10
CA ASN A 92 10.36 -5.92 1.48
C ASN A 92 9.47 -5.05 2.38
N LEU A 93 8.62 -5.66 3.23
CA LEU A 93 7.80 -4.91 4.19
C LEU A 93 8.61 -4.37 5.38
N ALA A 94 9.78 -4.94 5.66
CA ALA A 94 10.65 -4.48 6.74
C ALA A 94 11.09 -3.03 6.53
N GLU A 95 11.39 -2.65 5.27
CA GLU A 95 11.76 -1.27 4.90
C GLU A 95 10.67 -0.25 5.23
N GLN A 96 9.41 -0.67 5.26
CA GLN A 96 8.25 0.16 5.60
C GLN A 96 7.82 -0.02 7.07
N GLY A 97 8.62 -0.72 7.88
CA GLY A 97 8.29 -1.05 9.27
C GLY A 97 7.01 -1.87 9.42
N TYR A 98 6.71 -2.72 8.44
CA TYR A 98 5.46 -3.52 8.37
C TYR A 98 4.18 -2.68 8.50
N PHE A 99 4.24 -1.39 8.15
CA PHE A 99 3.16 -0.42 8.37
C PHE A 99 2.67 -0.35 9.83
N THR A 100 3.57 -0.63 10.78
CA THR A 100 3.27 -0.70 12.20
C THR A 100 3.96 0.42 12.97
N LEU A 101 3.19 1.11 13.81
CA LEU A 101 3.69 2.22 14.62
C LEU A 101 3.35 1.97 16.08
N LEU A 102 4.36 1.70 16.90
CA LEU A 102 4.21 1.54 18.35
C LEU A 102 4.63 2.82 19.08
N LYS A 103 3.82 3.24 20.05
CA LYS A 103 4.12 4.36 20.94
C LYS A 103 3.93 3.94 22.39
N ILE A 104 4.89 4.30 23.25
CA ILE A 104 4.80 4.16 24.70
C ILE A 104 4.87 5.56 25.30
N ASN A 105 3.84 5.96 26.05
CA ASN A 105 3.74 7.30 26.65
C ASN A 105 4.01 8.43 25.63
N GLY A 106 3.43 8.31 24.44
CA GLY A 106 3.59 9.29 23.36
C GLY A 106 4.91 9.21 22.57
N ARG A 107 5.90 8.43 23.04
CA ARG A 107 7.19 8.26 22.35
C ARG A 107 7.16 7.06 21.40
N LYS A 108 7.55 7.27 20.13
CA LYS A 108 7.72 6.19 19.15
C LYS A 108 8.75 5.19 19.67
N GLN A 109 8.43 3.90 19.56
CA GLN A 109 9.36 2.82 19.84
C GLN A 109 9.95 2.29 18.54
N ASP A 110 11.21 1.89 18.61
CA ASP A 110 11.82 1.09 17.55
C ASP A 110 11.31 -0.35 17.66
N LEU A 111 10.91 -0.92 16.53
CA LEU A 111 10.40 -2.29 16.44
C LEU A 111 11.48 -3.29 16.01
N GLY A 112 12.69 -2.80 15.69
CA GLY A 112 13.76 -3.63 15.15
C GLY A 112 13.47 -4.13 13.74
N THR A 113 14.38 -4.94 13.21
CA THR A 113 14.20 -5.70 11.96
C THR A 113 13.80 -7.14 12.29
N ALA A 114 13.08 -7.81 11.38
CA ALA A 114 12.77 -9.24 11.50
C ALA A 114 14.00 -10.13 11.34
#